data_AF-A0A3B9ADJ9-F1
#
_entry.id   AF-A0A3B9ADJ9-F1
#
_cell.length_a   1.000
_cell.length_b   1.000
_cell.length_c   1.000
_cell.angle_alpha   90.00
_cell.angle_beta   90.00
_cell.angle_gamma   90.00
#
_symmetry.space_group_name_H-M   'P 1'
#
loop_
_entity.id
_entity.type
_entity.pdbx_description
1 polymer ?
#
loop_
_entity_poly.entity_id
_entity_poly.type
_entity_poly.pdbx_seq_one_letter_code
_entity_poly.pdbx_strand_id
1 'polypeptide(L)'
;EPFGMLDSLTRWELQEVLMEVWERTKLTAVMVTHDVDEAILLADRVVMMTNGPQAKVGKIIDVDLPRPRTRKALLEHPDYYDYRESLISFLAECDQH
;
A
#
# COMPACT_ATOMS: atom_id res chain seq x y z
N GLU A 1 5.14 6.02 8.61
CA GLU A 1 5.44 4.61 8.32
C GLU A 1 5.23 3.77 9.56
N PRO A 2 4.18 2.94 9.61
CA PRO A 2 3.78 2.23 10.83
C PRO A 2 4.71 1.07 11.22
N PHE A 3 5.43 0.44 10.27
CA PHE A 3 6.23 -0.75 10.55
C PHE A 3 7.71 -0.66 10.11
N GLY A 4 8.20 0.54 9.80
CA GLY A 4 9.53 0.74 9.22
C GLY A 4 10.71 0.36 10.11
N MET A 5 10.51 0.37 11.43
CA MET A 5 11.56 0.05 12.41
C MET A 5 11.57 -1.43 12.84
N LEU A 6 10.70 -2.27 12.26
CA LEU A 6 10.58 -3.68 12.62
C LEU A 6 11.28 -4.57 11.59
N ASP A 7 11.78 -5.72 12.06
CA ASP A 7 12.25 -6.78 11.19
C ASP A 7 11.12 -7.30 10.30
N SER A 8 11.49 -7.95 9.19
CA SER A 8 10.55 -8.35 8.15
C SER A 8 9.48 -9.34 8.65
N LEU A 9 9.80 -10.22 9.60
CA LEU A 9 8.86 -11.20 10.12
C LEU A 9 7.86 -10.54 11.08
N THR A 10 8.35 -9.77 12.04
CA THR A 10 7.49 -9.03 12.99
C THR A 10 6.56 -8.05 12.27
N ARG A 11 7.04 -7.43 11.19
CA ARG A 11 6.21 -6.59 10.33
C ARG A 11 5.05 -7.37 9.70
N TRP A 12 5.29 -8.58 9.22
CA TRP A 12 4.25 -9.39 8.60
C TRP A 12 3.17 -9.79 9.60
N GLU A 13 3.56 -10.25 10.79
CA GLU A 13 2.62 -10.65 11.83
C GLU A 13 1.70 -9.48 12.22
N LEU A 14 2.24 -8.27 12.38
CA LEU A 14 1.44 -7.10 12.72
C LEU A 14 0.53 -6.63 11.57
N GLN A 15 0.97 -6.77 10.32
CA GLN A 15 0.13 -6.48 9.15
C GLN A 15 -1.08 -7.43 9.09
N GLU A 16 -0.89 -8.71 9.41
CA GLU A 16 -1.99 -9.68 9.49
C GLU A 16 -2.96 -9.32 10.62
N VAL A 17 -2.45 -9.01 11.81
CA VAL A 17 -3.30 -8.58 12.94
C VAL A 17 -4.07 -7.30 12.59
N LEU A 18 -3.44 -6.33 11.93
CA LEU A 18 -4.10 -5.10 11.48
C LEU A 18 -5.25 -5.42 10.51
N MET A 19 -5.02 -6.32 9.55
CA MET A 19 -6.01 -6.76 8.59
C MET A 19 -7.19 -7.46 9.25
N GLU A 20 -6.94 -8.34 10.21
CA GLU A 20 -7.99 -9.02 10.98
C GLU A 20 -8.84 -8.03 11.80
N VAL A 21 -8.19 -7.07 12.49
CA VAL A 21 -8.89 -6.04 13.27
C VAL A 21 -9.72 -5.15 12.36
N TRP A 22 -9.16 -4.74 11.21
CA TRP A 22 -9.90 -3.95 10.23
C TRP A 22 -11.09 -4.72 9.66
N GLU A 23 -10.92 -6.00 9.34
CA GLU A 23 -12.00 -6.84 8.83
C GLU A 23 -13.17 -6.95 9.82
N ARG A 24 -12.86 -7.01 11.12
CA ARG A 24 -13.86 -7.05 12.20
C ARG A 24 -14.51 -5.71 12.50
N THR A 25 -13.74 -4.62 12.44
CA THR A 25 -14.20 -3.29 12.89
C THR A 25 -14.77 -2.43 11.76
N LYS A 26 -14.37 -2.71 10.50
CA LYS A 26 -14.74 -1.95 9.29
C LYS A 26 -14.54 -0.44 9.44
N LEU A 27 -13.55 -0.02 10.22
CA LEU A 27 -13.23 1.39 10.45
C LEU A 27 -12.53 1.98 9.22
N THR A 28 -12.76 3.26 8.98
CA THR A 28 -11.94 4.02 8.04
C THR A 28 -10.56 4.24 8.64
N ALA A 29 -9.53 3.70 7.98
CA ALA A 29 -8.14 3.87 8.37
C ALA A 29 -7.38 4.63 7.28
N VAL A 30 -6.44 5.47 7.71
CA VAL A 30 -5.47 6.13 6.82
C VAL A 30 -4.09 5.70 7.27
N MET A 31 -3.29 5.22 6.31
CA MET A 31 -1.94 4.74 6.56
C MET A 31 -0.97 5.44 5.61
N VAL A 32 0.21 5.78 6.11
CA VAL A 32 1.31 6.35 5.32
C VAL A 32 2.47 5.36 5.32
N THR A 33 2.80 4.83 4.15
CA THR A 33 3.92 3.91 3.92
C THR A 33 4.77 4.35 2.74
N HIS A 34 6.02 3.92 2.73
CA HIS A 34 6.91 4.03 1.57
C HIS A 34 7.00 2.71 0.77
N ASP A 35 6.39 1.64 1.26
CA ASP A 35 6.40 0.32 0.64
C ASP A 35 5.17 0.17 -0.29
N VAL A 36 5.46 -0.04 -1.57
CA VAL A 36 4.44 -0.21 -2.63
C VAL A 36 3.60 -1.46 -2.42
N ASP A 37 4.22 -2.56 -2.02
CA ASP A 37 3.54 -3.84 -1.84
C ASP A 37 2.61 -3.77 -0.61
N GLU A 38 3.05 -3.06 0.43
CA GLU A 38 2.22 -2.77 1.59
C GLU A 38 1.01 -1.90 1.24
N ALA A 39 1.19 -0.86 0.42
CA ALA A 39 0.09 0.01 0.00
C ALA A 39 -1.00 -0.77 -0.74
N ILE A 40 -0.62 -1.67 -1.65
CA ILE A 40 -1.57 -2.50 -2.42
C ILE A 40 -2.23 -3.55 -1.50
N LEU A 41 -1.48 -4.13 -0.56
CA LEU A 41 -1.98 -5.12 0.39
C LEU A 41 -3.06 -4.53 1.31
N LEU A 42 -2.80 -3.35 1.87
CA LEU A 42 -3.60 -2.81 2.96
C LEU A 42 -4.68 -1.83 2.50
N ALA A 43 -4.48 -1.09 1.41
CA ALA A 43 -5.37 0.01 1.03
C ALA A 43 -6.34 -0.34 -0.10
N ASP A 44 -7.59 0.11 0.01
CA ASP A 44 -8.54 0.10 -1.11
C ASP A 44 -8.30 1.27 -2.08
N ARG A 45 -7.62 2.32 -1.60
CA ARG A 45 -7.23 3.49 -2.37
C ARG A 45 -5.83 3.92 -1.97
N VAL A 46 -4.94 4.06 -2.96
CA VAL A 46 -3.60 4.59 -2.77
C VAL A 46 -3.53 6.00 -3.32
N VAL A 47 -3.18 6.95 -2.44
CA VAL A 47 -2.93 8.35 -2.79
C VAL A 47 -1.42 8.58 -2.79
N MET A 48 -0.86 8.83 -3.96
CA MET A 48 0.56 9.11 -4.11
C MET A 48 0.81 10.62 -4.11
N MET A 49 1.88 11.03 -3.44
CA MET A 49 2.26 12.43 -3.26
C MET A 49 3.56 12.74 -3.99
N THR A 50 3.70 13.96 -4.52
CA THR A 50 4.95 14.44 -5.12
C THR A 50 5.98 14.78 -4.04
N ASN A 51 7.26 14.86 -4.42
CA ASN A 51 8.36 15.16 -3.50
C ASN A 51 8.39 16.64 -3.06
N GLY A 52 9.11 16.88 -1.95
CA GLY A 52 9.51 18.21 -1.49
C GLY A 52 8.55 18.93 -0.52
N PRO A 53 8.94 20.12 -0.02
CA PRO A 53 8.18 20.90 0.96
C PRO A 53 6.85 21.46 0.43
N GLN A 54 6.62 21.36 -0.88
CA GLN A 54 5.37 21.73 -1.57
C GLN A 54 4.69 20.50 -2.18
N ALA A 55 4.81 19.34 -1.51
CA ALA A 55 4.19 18.09 -1.92
C ALA A 55 2.68 18.27 -2.21
N LYS A 56 2.25 17.78 -3.36
CA LYS A 56 0.84 17.74 -3.76
C LYS A 56 0.40 16.31 -3.98
N VAL A 57 -0.91 16.09 -3.99
CA VAL A 57 -1.47 14.83 -4.48
C VAL A 57 -1.15 14.73 -5.97
N GLY A 58 -0.37 13.71 -6.35
CA GLY A 58 0.04 13.49 -7.73
C GLY A 58 -0.92 12.56 -8.46
N LYS A 59 -1.09 11.34 -7.94
CA LYS A 59 -1.93 10.32 -8.57
C LYS A 59 -2.69 9.54 -7.50
N ILE A 60 -3.93 9.17 -7.81
CA ILE A 60 -4.78 8.32 -6.97
C ILE A 60 -5.09 7.06 -7.76
N ILE A 61 -4.94 5.90 -7.11
CA ILE A 61 -5.28 4.60 -7.67
C ILE A 61 -6.29 3.94 -6.74
N ASP A 62 -7.42 3.50 -7.28
CA ASP A 62 -8.32 2.59 -6.58
C ASP A 62 -7.82 1.15 -6.82
N VAL A 63 -7.62 0.41 -5.73
CA VAL A 63 -7.12 -0.97 -5.74
C VAL A 63 -8.32 -1.90 -5.61
N ASP A 64 -8.87 -2.31 -6.75
CA ASP A 64 -10.04 -3.18 -6.82
C ASP A 64 -9.65 -4.66 -6.71
N LEU A 65 -9.04 -5.01 -5.58
CA LEU A 65 -8.67 -6.39 -5.25
C LEU A 65 -9.60 -6.96 -4.18
N PRO A 66 -10.11 -8.19 -4.35
CA PRO A 66 -11.08 -8.78 -3.43
C PRO A 66 -10.49 -8.94 -2.02
N ARG A 67 -11.32 -8.71 -1.00
CA ARG A 67 -11.00 -8.94 0.42
C ARG A 67 -11.60 -10.29 0.86
N PRO A 68 -10.97 -11.05 1.78
CA PRO A 68 -9.73 -10.74 2.50
C PRO A 68 -8.48 -10.90 1.62
N ARG A 69 -7.56 -9.95 1.73
CA ARG A 69 -6.29 -9.96 0.96
C ARG A 69 -5.22 -10.65 1.78
N THR A 70 -4.53 -11.60 1.16
CA THR A 70 -3.29 -12.19 1.68
C THR A 70 -2.17 -11.93 0.68
N ARG A 71 -0.91 -11.91 1.14
CA ARG A 71 0.25 -11.75 0.25
C ARG A 71 0.25 -12.77 -0.89
N LYS A 72 -0.10 -14.02 -0.58
CA LYS A 72 -0.21 -15.09 -1.57
C LYS A 72 -1.27 -14.78 -2.62
N ALA A 73 -2.49 -14.41 -2.20
CA ALA A 73 -3.57 -14.10 -3.11
C ALA A 73 -3.27 -12.87 -3.99
N LEU A 74 -2.51 -11.90 -3.47
CA LEU A 74 -2.03 -10.76 -4.25
C LEU A 74 -1.06 -11.15 -5.35
N LEU A 75 -0.04 -11.94 -5.02
CA LEU A 75 0.95 -12.39 -6.00
C LEU A 75 0.35 -13.26 -7.11
N GLU A 76 -0.75 -13.96 -6.80
CA GLU A 76 -1.49 -14.78 -7.77
C GLU A 76 -2.52 -13.97 -8.59
N HIS A 77 -2.80 -12.71 -8.21
CA HIS A 77 -3.79 -11.88 -8.91
C HIS A 77 -3.18 -11.26 -10.18
N PRO A 78 -3.86 -11.35 -11.34
CA PRO A 78 -3.34 -10.82 -12.61
C PRO A 78 -3.01 -9.32 -12.52
N ASP A 79 -3.92 -8.53 -11.94
CA ASP A 79 -3.78 -7.06 -11.90
C ASP A 79 -2.73 -6.56 -10.89
N TYR A 80 -2.17 -7.42 -10.03
CA TYR A 80 -1.24 -6.98 -8.98
C TYR A 80 0.01 -6.32 -9.56
N TYR A 81 0.58 -6.90 -10.62
CA TYR A 81 1.77 -6.35 -11.25
C TYR A 81 1.50 -5.02 -11.95
N ASP A 82 0.31 -4.82 -12.50
CA ASP A 82 -0.10 -3.56 -13.15
C ASP A 82 -0.21 -2.44 -12.12
N TYR A 83 -0.83 -2.71 -10.96
CA TYR A 83 -0.85 -1.76 -9.85
C TYR A 83 0.59 -1.43 -9.42
N ARG A 84 1.40 -2.45 -9.17
CA ARG A 84 2.78 -2.29 -8.70
C ARG A 84 3.63 -1.47 -9.67
N GLU A 85 3.55 -1.75 -10.96
CA GLU A 85 4.22 -0.97 -12.00
C GLU A 85 3.76 0.49 -11.99
N SER A 86 2.44 0.73 -11.92
CA SER A 86 1.91 2.09 -11.89
C SER A 86 2.38 2.89 -10.66
N LEU A 87 2.51 2.26 -9.49
CA LEU A 87 3.04 2.93 -8.29
C LEU A 87 4.53 3.22 -8.42
N ILE A 88 5.33 2.23 -8.87
CA ILE A 88 6.78 2.38 -9.02
C ILE A 88 7.12 3.45 -10.06
N SER A 89 6.45 3.45 -11.21
CA SER A 89 6.68 4.44 -12.27
C SER A 89 6.40 5.86 -11.77
N PHE A 90 5.33 6.07 -11.00
CA PHE A 90 5.05 7.37 -10.40
C PHE A 90 6.16 7.82 -9.43
N LEU A 91 6.63 6.92 -8.57
CA LEU A 91 7.71 7.23 -7.63
C LEU A 91 9.01 7.58 -8.37
N ALA A 92 9.34 6.84 -9.44
CA ALA A 92 10.51 7.10 -10.26
C ALA A 92 10.44 8.45 -10.98
N GLU A 93 9.26 8.86 -11.47
CA GLU A 93 9.04 10.18 -12.09
C GLU A 93 9.19 11.32 -11.07
N CYS A 94 8.72 11.11 -9.84
CA CYS A 94 8.82 12.09 -8.76
C CYS A 94 10.25 12.26 -8.23
N ASP A 95 11.08 11.22 -8.27
CA ASP A 95 12.47 11.28 -7.80
C ASP A 95 13.38 12.02 -8.79
N GLN A 96 12.97 12.13 -10.05
CA GLN A 96 13.71 12.84 -11.10
C GLN A 96 13.51 14.37 -11.10
N HIS A 97 12.63 14.90 -10.24
CA HIS A 97 12.27 16.33 -10.16
C HIS A 97 12.44 16.89 -8.75
#